data_AF-A0A8T5GEZ3-F1
#
_entry.id   AF-A0A8T5GEZ3-F1
#
_cell.length_a   1.000
_cell.length_b   1.000
_cell.length_c   1.000
_cell.angle_alpha   90.00
_cell.angle_beta   90.00
_cell.angle_gamma   90.00
#
_symmetry.space_group_name_H-M   'P 1'
#
loop_
_entity.id
_entity.type
_entity.pdbx_description
1 polymer ?
#
loop_
_entity_poly.entity_id
_entity_poly.type
_entity_poly.pdbx_seq_one_letter_code
_entity_poly.pdbx_strand_id
1 'polypeptide(L)'
;MEQETILKIGGIVIVAVMAFSMIAAALIYVPDSTSDNTDGINTNPIVNTFKYDLEFESSTIKELNSFRMLAKTSHLNKQEIDLVVRGLSEVSSVSSEFRKNEGNNWDYFAEISLKKNALVDDVVDKIYELKYFEGAEKVAMKYMTISSPGELMLYNSELDIDRNFVFEAPTLPVLVSTETLPGDLVSVAGTITLRGKDITALELVESSNTTAQPQYFSVTNTLPIISLGNELLFEGQTSDTNIDQNYYQDEIAKIDESIQLFFVPDENTIRFAGQSKVENSDAILNLFSSIESLSFFQDAEFELSNVFVSELDKEIQLDSNTLSAQVRLGHALDEEVNLSINLVIARDVASVMQAIEN
;
A
#
# COMPACT_ATOMS: atom_id res chain seq x y z
N MET A 1 -10.06 51.64 -4.72
CA MET A 1 -8.63 51.38 -4.45
C MET A 1 -8.32 51.30 -2.96
N GLU A 2 -9.05 51.96 -2.06
CA GLU A 2 -8.76 51.90 -0.61
C GLU A 2 -9.23 50.63 0.12
N GLN A 3 -10.29 49.94 -0.34
CA GLN A 3 -10.79 48.73 0.33
C GLN A 3 -9.88 47.50 0.15
N GLU A 4 -9.17 47.39 -0.96
CA GLU A 4 -8.30 46.22 -1.23
C GLU A 4 -7.01 46.27 -0.38
N THR A 5 -6.54 47.47 -0.05
CA THR A 5 -5.36 47.66 0.81
C THR A 5 -5.68 47.35 2.27
N ILE A 6 -6.90 47.65 2.74
CA ILE A 6 -7.34 47.33 4.12
C ILE A 6 -7.47 45.81 4.32
N LEU A 7 -7.95 45.08 3.31
CA LEU A 7 -8.06 43.61 3.36
C LEU A 7 -6.70 42.90 3.33
N LYS A 8 -5.74 43.42 2.56
CA LYS A 8 -4.36 42.88 2.53
C LYS A 8 -3.60 43.13 3.82
N ILE A 9 -3.78 44.30 4.46
CA ILE A 9 -3.16 44.60 5.76
C ILE A 9 -3.82 43.77 6.89
N GLY A 10 -5.15 43.60 6.87
CA GLY A 10 -5.86 42.76 7.85
C GLY A 10 -5.44 41.28 7.81
N GLY A 11 -5.24 40.71 6.62
CA GLY A 11 -4.77 39.33 6.46
C GLY A 11 -3.35 39.10 6.97
N ILE A 12 -2.44 40.06 6.77
CA ILE A 12 -1.05 39.97 7.27
C ILE A 12 -1.01 40.04 8.80
N VAL A 13 -1.85 40.86 9.43
CA VAL A 13 -1.92 40.96 10.90
C VAL A 13 -2.45 39.66 11.53
N ILE A 14 -3.44 39.00 10.91
CA ILE A 14 -3.99 37.73 11.41
C ILE A 14 -2.96 36.60 11.30
N VAL A 15 -2.21 36.52 10.19
CA VAL A 15 -1.14 35.52 10.01
C VAL A 15 0.03 35.79 10.95
N ALA A 16 0.38 37.06 11.21
CA ALA A 16 1.39 37.42 12.19
C ALA A 16 0.97 37.04 13.62
N VAL A 17 -0.30 37.26 14.00
CA VAL A 17 -0.82 36.86 15.33
C VAL A 17 -0.82 35.34 15.50
N MET A 18 -1.20 34.57 14.46
CA MET A 18 -1.14 33.10 14.51
C MET A 18 0.30 32.55 14.54
N ALA A 19 1.22 33.17 13.80
CA ALA A 19 2.64 32.80 13.84
C ALA A 19 3.29 33.15 15.21
N PHE A 20 2.93 34.30 15.81
CA PHE A 20 3.39 34.66 17.15
C PHE A 20 2.74 33.81 18.25
N SER A 21 1.51 33.31 18.09
CA SER A 21 0.89 32.41 19.08
C SER A 21 1.52 31.01 19.07
N MET A 22 1.95 30.51 17.90
CA MET A 22 2.68 29.24 17.81
C MET A 22 4.10 29.35 18.36
N ILE A 23 4.77 30.49 18.19
CA ILE A 23 6.06 30.78 18.82
C ILE A 23 5.92 30.98 20.34
N ALA A 24 4.81 31.57 20.80
CA ALA A 24 4.52 31.71 22.23
C ALA A 24 4.27 30.35 22.92
N ALA A 25 3.59 29.40 22.27
CA ALA A 25 3.41 28.06 22.80
C ALA A 25 4.72 27.25 22.85
N ALA A 26 5.66 27.50 21.92
CA ALA A 26 6.98 26.89 21.92
C ALA A 26 8.01 27.56 22.86
N LEU A 27 7.74 28.79 23.34
CA LEU A 27 8.61 29.55 24.25
C LEU A 27 8.13 29.60 25.71
N ILE A 28 6.99 28.99 26.07
CA ILE A 28 6.57 28.79 27.48
C ILE A 28 7.16 27.48 28.06
N TYR A 29 8.39 27.15 27.67
CA TYR A 29 9.25 26.28 28.45
C TYR A 29 10.58 27.00 28.70
N VAL A 30 10.53 27.97 29.60
CA VAL A 30 11.72 28.49 30.28
C VAL A 30 11.76 27.78 31.63
N PRO A 31 12.81 26.98 31.94
CA PRO A 31 13.04 26.55 33.30
C PRO A 31 13.33 27.82 34.11
N ASP A 32 12.44 28.15 35.04
CA ASP A 32 12.59 29.31 35.91
C ASP A 32 13.68 29.01 36.94
N SER A 33 14.95 29.18 36.55
CA SER A 33 16.10 29.09 37.46
C SER A 33 16.44 30.48 37.97
N THR A 34 15.52 31.09 38.71
CA THR A 34 15.84 32.18 39.63
C THR A 34 15.31 31.83 41.00
N SER A 35 16.22 31.33 41.85
CA SER A 35 15.97 31.16 43.28
C SER A 35 15.94 32.53 43.94
N ASP A 36 14.75 33.08 44.14
CA ASP A 36 14.52 34.05 45.21
C ASP A 36 13.84 33.34 46.37
N ASN A 37 14.62 33.13 47.43
CA ASN A 37 14.17 32.61 48.71
C ASN A 37 13.13 33.56 49.31
N THR A 38 11.86 33.24 49.09
CA THR A 38 10.78 33.65 50.00
C THR A 38 9.93 32.42 50.29
N ASP A 39 9.87 32.04 51.58
CA ASP A 39 9.06 30.95 52.12
C ASP A 39 7.55 31.25 52.00
N GLY A 40 7.06 31.25 50.77
CA GLY A 40 5.65 31.12 50.46
C GLY A 40 5.38 29.68 50.06
N ILE A 41 4.55 28.96 50.81
CA ILE A 41 4.05 27.64 50.42
C ILE A 41 3.30 27.83 49.10
N ASN A 42 3.99 27.57 47.98
CA ASN A 42 3.41 27.61 46.66
C ASN A 42 2.50 26.38 46.52
N THR A 43 1.23 26.55 46.82
CA THR A 43 0.19 25.52 46.69
C THR A 43 -0.32 25.37 45.26
N ASN A 44 0.42 25.85 44.24
CA ASN A 44 0.07 25.58 42.87
C ASN A 44 0.05 24.06 42.66
N PRO A 45 -1.12 23.47 42.36
CA PRO A 45 -1.20 22.03 42.16
C PRO A 45 -0.30 21.65 40.99
N ILE A 46 0.61 20.71 41.25
CA ILE A 46 1.42 20.10 40.20
C ILE A 46 0.45 19.32 39.31
N VAL A 47 0.13 19.87 38.15
CA VAL A 47 -0.76 19.19 37.20
C VAL A 47 0.09 18.23 36.37
N ASN A 48 0.04 16.96 36.75
CA ASN A 48 0.77 15.90 36.05
C ASN A 48 0.19 15.65 34.66
N THR A 49 1.07 15.38 33.70
CA THR A 49 0.71 14.87 32.37
C THR A 49 0.96 13.37 32.33
N PHE A 50 0.05 12.62 31.71
CA PHE A 50 0.16 11.17 31.57
C PHE A 50 0.15 10.79 30.10
N LYS A 51 1.10 9.93 29.71
CA LYS A 51 1.18 9.36 28.36
C LYS A 51 0.38 8.05 28.33
N TYR A 52 -0.37 7.84 27.27
CA TYR A 52 -1.11 6.61 27.02
C TYR A 52 -0.81 6.13 25.60
N ASP A 53 -0.76 4.82 25.45
CA ASP A 53 -0.68 4.18 24.14
C ASP A 53 -2.11 4.03 23.59
N LEU A 54 -2.23 4.09 22.27
CA LEU A 54 -3.52 3.98 21.57
C LEU A 54 -3.33 3.18 20.28
N GLU A 55 -4.33 2.38 19.96
CA GLU A 55 -4.44 1.63 18.72
C GLU A 55 -5.91 1.52 18.34
N PHE A 56 -6.26 1.83 17.09
CA PHE A 56 -7.62 1.72 16.57
C PHE A 56 -7.66 1.73 15.05
N GLU A 57 -8.74 1.20 14.48
CA GLU A 57 -9.04 1.31 13.05
C GLU A 57 -9.79 2.60 12.73
N SER A 58 -9.50 3.20 11.58
CA SER A 58 -10.21 4.38 11.09
C SER A 58 -10.21 4.46 9.56
N SER A 59 -11.02 5.37 9.02
CA SER A 59 -11.00 5.74 7.61
C SER A 59 -10.25 7.06 7.44
N THR A 60 -9.40 7.11 6.41
CA THR A 60 -8.79 8.37 5.96
C THR A 60 -9.82 9.23 5.25
N ILE A 61 -9.74 10.54 5.45
CA ILE A 61 -10.72 11.53 4.96
C ILE A 61 -10.09 12.44 3.92
N LYS A 62 -8.95 13.06 4.27
CA LYS A 62 -8.34 14.10 3.44
C LYS A 62 -6.85 14.21 3.68
N GLU A 63 -6.12 14.34 2.60
CA GLU A 63 -4.69 14.67 2.59
C GLU A 63 -4.43 16.12 3.02
N LEU A 64 -3.46 16.27 3.92
CA LEU A 64 -2.92 17.56 4.33
C LEU A 64 -1.68 17.86 3.48
N ASN A 65 -1.46 19.13 3.16
CA ASN A 65 -0.32 19.58 2.34
C ASN A 65 0.98 19.60 3.16
N SER A 66 1.31 18.51 3.84
CA SER A 66 2.53 18.37 4.62
C SER A 66 2.92 16.90 4.77
N PHE A 67 4.21 16.65 4.95
CA PHE A 67 4.74 15.32 5.22
C PHE A 67 5.97 15.41 6.12
N ARG A 68 6.32 14.28 6.74
CA ARG A 68 7.59 14.07 7.44
C ARG A 68 8.46 13.12 6.64
N MET A 69 9.75 13.36 6.66
CA MET A 69 10.72 12.46 6.05
C MET A 69 11.91 12.19 6.97
N LEU A 70 12.46 10.99 6.81
CA LEU A 70 13.73 10.54 7.33
C LEU A 70 14.59 10.12 6.15
N ALA A 71 15.77 10.70 6.02
CA ALA A 71 16.74 10.30 5.02
C ALA A 71 18.16 10.34 5.60
N LYS A 72 19.02 9.41 5.17
CA LYS A 72 20.44 9.44 5.50
C LYS A 72 21.20 10.40 4.59
N THR A 73 22.17 11.09 5.16
CA THR A 73 23.07 12.00 4.43
C THR A 73 24.48 11.96 5.00
N SER A 74 25.48 12.01 4.12
CA SER A 74 26.88 12.25 4.50
C SER A 74 27.22 13.75 4.56
N HIS A 75 26.31 14.62 4.11
CA HIS A 75 26.50 16.06 4.14
C HIS A 75 26.38 16.61 5.55
N LEU A 76 27.36 17.43 5.95
CA LEU A 76 27.44 18.00 7.30
C LEU A 76 26.62 19.30 7.46
N ASN A 77 26.27 19.95 6.36
CA ASN A 77 25.63 21.27 6.39
C ASN A 77 24.11 21.18 6.21
N LYS A 78 23.38 21.07 7.32
CA LYS A 78 21.90 21.07 7.34
C LYS A 78 21.29 22.25 6.58
N GLN A 79 21.86 23.46 6.74
CA GLN A 79 21.29 24.66 6.14
C GLN A 79 21.35 24.62 4.62
N GLU A 80 22.37 23.98 4.04
CA GLU A 80 22.48 23.80 2.60
C GLU A 80 21.37 22.89 2.08
N ILE A 81 21.13 21.76 2.75
CA ILE A 81 20.03 20.83 2.40
C ILE A 81 18.69 21.55 2.51
N ASP A 82 18.42 22.22 3.64
CA ASP A 82 17.17 22.95 3.87
C ASP A 82 16.92 24.02 2.80
N LEU A 83 17.96 24.73 2.37
CA LEU A 83 17.85 25.76 1.32
C LEU A 83 17.50 25.14 -0.03
N VAL A 84 18.08 23.99 -0.39
CA VAL A 84 17.78 23.31 -1.65
C VAL A 84 16.38 22.72 -1.64
N VAL A 85 15.97 22.05 -0.56
CA VAL A 85 14.61 21.50 -0.40
C VAL A 85 13.57 22.63 -0.45
N ARG A 86 13.81 23.74 0.28
CA ARG A 86 12.93 24.92 0.24
C ARG A 86 12.94 25.62 -1.12
N GLY A 87 14.00 25.44 -1.92
CA GLY A 87 14.11 25.96 -3.28
C GLY A 87 13.18 25.28 -4.28
N LEU A 88 12.64 24.10 -3.97
CA LEU A 88 11.63 23.43 -4.79
C LEU A 88 10.36 24.29 -4.87
N SER A 89 9.82 24.45 -6.07
CA SER A 89 8.74 25.40 -6.34
C SER A 89 7.44 25.08 -5.61
N GLU A 90 7.27 23.83 -5.20
CA GLU A 90 6.12 23.24 -4.54
C GLU A 90 6.21 23.33 -3.01
N VAL A 91 7.40 23.57 -2.46
CA VAL A 91 7.64 23.62 -1.01
C VAL A 91 7.33 25.02 -0.46
N SER A 92 6.56 25.08 0.63
CA SER A 92 6.23 26.30 1.36
C SER A 92 7.19 26.55 2.52
N SER A 93 7.47 25.50 3.31
CA SER A 93 8.36 25.58 4.47
C SER A 93 9.02 24.24 4.76
N VAL A 94 10.20 24.31 5.40
CA VAL A 94 10.99 23.16 5.84
C VAL A 94 11.42 23.43 7.27
N SER A 95 11.10 22.51 8.17
CA SER A 95 11.60 22.45 9.55
C SER A 95 12.36 21.14 9.74
N SER A 96 13.65 21.19 10.07
CA SER A 96 14.49 20.00 10.08
C SER A 96 15.43 19.89 11.28
N GLU A 97 15.78 18.65 11.60
CA GLU A 97 16.73 18.25 12.63
C GLU A 97 17.76 17.28 12.04
N PHE A 98 19.00 17.37 12.54
CA PHE A 98 20.06 16.41 12.26
C PHE A 98 20.30 15.58 13.51
N ARG A 99 20.27 14.26 13.37
CA ARG A 99 20.70 13.35 14.44
C ARG A 99 21.90 12.57 13.96
N LYS A 100 22.95 12.54 14.77
CA LYS A 100 24.14 11.77 14.44
C LYS A 100 23.83 10.29 14.67
N ASN A 101 23.94 9.48 13.61
CA ASN A 101 23.81 8.03 13.70
C ASN A 101 25.21 7.41 13.92
N GLU A 102 25.27 6.12 14.25
CA GLU A 102 26.53 5.38 14.36
C GLU A 102 27.28 5.42 13.02
N GLY A 103 28.48 6.00 13.00
CA GLY A 103 29.32 6.16 11.81
C GLY A 103 29.50 7.62 11.34
N ASN A 104 29.69 7.79 10.03
CA ASN A 104 29.92 9.08 9.38
C ASN A 104 28.66 9.71 8.74
N ASN A 105 27.50 9.08 8.93
CA ASN A 105 26.24 9.53 8.36
C ASN A 105 25.37 10.25 9.39
N TRP A 106 24.54 11.15 8.90
CA TRP A 106 23.54 11.89 9.65
C TRP A 106 22.15 11.48 9.20
N ASP A 107 21.25 11.38 10.16
CA ASP A 107 19.83 11.23 9.89
C ASP A 107 19.23 12.64 9.77
N TYR A 108 18.71 12.96 8.58
CA TYR A 108 17.95 14.15 8.29
C TYR A 108 16.47 13.89 8.54
N PHE A 109 15.94 14.47 9.62
CA PHE A 109 14.52 14.48 9.92
C PHE A 109 13.95 15.82 9.47
N ALA A 110 12.94 15.82 8.61
CA ALA A 110 12.32 17.06 8.18
C ALA A 110 10.80 16.96 8.14
N GLU A 111 10.13 18.00 8.62
CA GLU A 111 8.73 18.28 8.39
C GLU A 111 8.63 19.35 7.31
N ILE A 112 7.93 19.01 6.23
CA ILE A 112 7.87 19.82 5.01
C ILE A 112 6.41 20.16 4.75
N SER A 113 6.11 21.45 4.63
CA SER A 113 4.78 21.93 4.23
C SER A 113 4.81 22.33 2.77
N LEU A 114 3.78 21.94 2.04
CA LEU A 114 3.65 22.15 0.61
C LEU A 114 2.70 23.30 0.29
N LYS A 115 2.89 23.87 -0.90
CA LYS A 115 1.94 24.81 -1.48
C LYS A 115 0.66 24.08 -1.88
N LYS A 116 -0.43 24.84 -1.99
CA LYS A 116 -1.74 24.31 -2.39
C LYS A 116 -1.63 23.56 -3.73
N ASN A 117 -2.22 22.36 -3.80
CA ASN A 117 -2.28 21.46 -4.97
C ASN A 117 -0.96 20.79 -5.36
N ALA A 118 0.11 20.92 -4.59
CA ALA A 118 1.29 20.09 -4.79
C ALA A 118 0.97 18.65 -4.38
N LEU A 119 1.36 17.67 -5.20
CA LEU A 119 1.27 16.25 -4.88
C LEU A 119 2.45 15.88 -3.99
N VAL A 120 2.19 15.20 -2.86
CA VAL A 120 3.25 14.84 -1.92
C VAL A 120 4.27 13.91 -2.58
N ASP A 121 3.81 12.89 -3.29
CA ASP A 121 4.66 11.86 -3.90
C ASP A 121 5.67 12.48 -4.89
N ASP A 122 5.20 13.34 -5.80
CA ASP A 122 6.06 14.07 -6.75
C ASP A 122 7.15 14.90 -6.05
N VAL A 123 6.84 15.51 -4.90
CA VAL A 123 7.80 16.34 -4.17
C VAL A 123 8.78 15.48 -3.40
N VAL A 124 8.33 14.37 -2.81
CA VAL A 124 9.19 13.38 -2.16
C VAL A 124 10.21 12.84 -3.15
N ASP A 125 9.78 12.45 -4.35
CA ASP A 125 10.66 11.94 -5.41
C ASP A 125 11.72 12.99 -5.80
N LYS A 126 11.30 14.23 -6.05
CA LYS A 126 12.23 15.35 -6.35
C LYS A 126 13.25 15.57 -5.24
N ILE A 127 12.85 15.44 -3.97
CA ILE A 127 13.76 15.57 -2.83
C ILE A 127 14.73 14.40 -2.81
N TYR A 128 14.26 13.17 -3.03
CA TYR A 128 15.11 11.98 -3.02
C TYR A 128 16.09 11.90 -4.18
N GLU A 129 15.80 12.57 -5.30
CA GLU A 129 16.73 12.77 -6.43
C GLU A 129 17.83 13.80 -6.15
N LEU A 130 17.71 14.61 -5.08
CA LEU A 130 18.77 15.53 -4.70
C LEU A 130 20.04 14.78 -4.30
N LYS A 131 21.20 15.29 -4.75
CA LYS A 131 22.54 14.73 -4.48
C LYS A 131 22.91 14.59 -2.98
N TYR A 132 22.08 15.09 -2.07
CA TYR A 132 22.36 15.12 -0.64
C TYR A 132 21.97 13.82 0.07
N PHE A 133 21.06 13.03 -0.50
CA PHE A 133 20.50 11.85 0.16
C PHE A 133 21.05 10.57 -0.46
N GLU A 134 21.94 9.92 0.30
CA GLU A 134 22.65 8.72 -0.12
C GLU A 134 22.05 7.49 0.58
N GLY A 135 21.98 6.36 -0.14
CA GLY A 135 21.55 5.08 0.41
C GLY A 135 20.08 4.73 0.19
N ALA A 136 19.72 3.52 0.60
CA ALA A 136 18.40 2.92 0.41
C ALA A 136 17.38 3.33 1.49
N GLU A 137 17.84 3.79 2.65
CA GLU A 137 16.96 4.15 3.77
C GLU A 137 16.44 5.58 3.60
N LYS A 138 15.34 5.68 2.87
CA LYS A 138 14.57 6.89 2.65
C LYS A 138 13.12 6.56 3.01
N VAL A 139 12.59 7.25 4.02
CA VAL A 139 11.20 7.06 4.47
C VAL A 139 10.51 8.41 4.47
N ALA A 140 9.34 8.49 3.83
CA ALA A 140 8.47 9.65 3.89
C ALA A 140 7.07 9.18 4.31
N MET A 141 6.43 9.97 5.17
CA MET A 141 5.07 9.75 5.62
C MET A 141 4.31 11.06 5.50
N LYS A 142 3.16 11.04 4.86
CA LYS A 142 2.35 12.23 4.65
C LYS A 142 1.33 12.41 5.75
N TYR A 143 0.91 13.65 5.97
CA TYR A 143 -0.16 13.93 6.90
C TYR A 143 -1.51 13.75 6.24
N MET A 144 -2.38 12.99 6.89
CA MET A 144 -3.79 12.88 6.54
C MET A 144 -4.67 13.16 7.75
N THR A 145 -5.93 13.49 7.49
CA THR A 145 -6.99 13.46 8.49
C THR A 145 -7.71 12.13 8.42
N ILE A 146 -7.99 11.54 9.58
CA ILE A 146 -8.81 10.35 9.74
C ILE A 146 -10.06 10.67 10.54
N SER A 147 -11.07 9.81 10.46
CA SER A 147 -12.22 9.87 11.36
C SER A 147 -11.76 9.64 12.80
N SER A 148 -12.22 10.44 13.74
CA SER A 148 -12.00 10.11 15.14
C SER A 148 -12.74 8.81 15.46
N PRO A 149 -12.11 7.88 16.19
CA PRO A 149 -12.86 6.78 16.77
C PRO A 149 -13.88 7.31 17.77
N GLY A 150 -14.84 6.47 18.14
CA GLY A 150 -15.80 6.76 19.20
C GLY A 150 -15.14 6.78 20.58
N GLU A 151 -15.68 6.00 21.50
CA GLU A 151 -15.04 5.79 22.81
C GLU A 151 -13.87 4.81 22.67
N LEU A 152 -12.71 5.19 23.21
CA LEU A 152 -11.51 4.34 23.30
C LEU A 152 -11.15 4.06 24.75
N MET A 153 -10.59 2.87 24.99
CA MET A 153 -9.89 2.55 26.23
C MET A 153 -8.41 2.91 26.07
N LEU A 154 -7.93 3.89 26.83
CA LEU A 154 -6.52 4.26 26.88
C LEU A 154 -5.82 3.48 27.99
N TYR A 155 -4.67 2.87 27.67
CA TYR A 155 -3.84 2.16 28.65
C TYR A 155 -2.57 2.97 28.95
N ASN A 156 -2.27 3.16 30.24
CA ASN A 156 -1.02 3.74 30.71
C ASN A 156 -0.14 2.63 31.29
N SER A 157 0.92 2.28 30.58
CA SER A 157 1.84 1.19 30.94
C SER A 157 2.71 1.48 32.18
N GLU A 158 2.91 2.76 32.54
CA GLU A 158 3.72 3.14 33.71
C GLU A 158 2.95 2.98 35.03
N LEU A 159 1.64 3.25 34.99
CA LEU A 159 0.76 3.27 36.15
C LEU A 159 -0.16 2.03 36.21
N ASP A 160 -0.22 1.25 35.14
CA ASP A 160 -1.10 0.08 35.00
C ASP A 160 -2.58 0.49 35.21
N ILE A 161 -3.02 1.54 34.50
CA ILE A 161 -4.38 2.06 34.56
C ILE A 161 -5.01 2.18 33.18
N ASP A 162 -6.30 1.86 33.14
CA ASP A 162 -7.18 2.04 32.00
C ASP A 162 -8.04 3.29 32.16
N ARG A 163 -8.33 3.96 31.04
CA ARG A 163 -9.19 5.14 31.02
C ARG A 163 -10.01 5.23 29.73
N ASN A 164 -11.34 5.28 29.89
CA ASN A 164 -12.21 5.66 28.78
C ASN A 164 -11.96 7.11 28.35
N PHE A 165 -11.81 7.31 27.05
CA PHE A 165 -11.57 8.61 26.44
C PHE A 165 -12.38 8.76 25.15
N VAL A 166 -12.88 9.98 24.92
CA VAL A 166 -13.59 10.35 23.70
C VAL A 166 -12.94 11.62 23.20
N PHE A 167 -12.51 11.62 21.94
CA PHE A 167 -12.00 12.84 21.32
C PHE A 167 -13.14 13.83 21.07
N GLU A 168 -12.89 15.10 21.35
CA GLU A 168 -13.87 16.16 21.06
C GLU A 168 -13.92 16.50 19.56
N ALA A 169 -12.79 16.34 18.86
CA ALA A 169 -12.69 16.61 17.43
C ALA A 169 -13.21 15.40 16.63
N PRO A 170 -14.02 15.61 15.58
CA PRO A 170 -14.53 14.52 14.74
C PRO A 170 -13.46 13.91 13.83
N THR A 171 -12.30 14.57 13.70
CA THR A 171 -11.20 14.13 12.84
C THR A 171 -9.87 14.36 13.53
N LEU A 172 -8.91 13.47 13.29
CA LEU A 172 -7.56 13.53 13.89
C LEU A 172 -6.49 13.58 12.80
N PRO A 173 -5.37 14.30 13.00
CA PRO A 173 -4.23 14.23 12.11
C PRO A 173 -3.42 12.95 12.38
N VAL A 174 -2.98 12.28 11.32
CA VAL A 174 -2.17 11.05 11.36
C VAL A 174 -1.08 11.11 10.29
N LEU A 175 0.07 10.52 10.57
CA LEU A 175 1.11 10.24 9.59
C LEU A 175 0.83 8.89 8.93
N VAL A 176 0.72 8.87 7.62
CA VAL A 176 0.41 7.67 6.82
C VAL A 176 1.47 7.46 5.75
N SER A 177 1.51 6.27 5.16
CA SER A 177 2.31 6.03 3.95
C SER A 177 1.98 7.04 2.86
N THR A 178 2.96 7.42 2.04
CA THR A 178 2.73 8.26 0.86
C THR A 178 1.71 7.64 -0.09
N GLU A 179 1.66 6.31 -0.14
CA GLU A 179 0.74 5.55 -0.97
C GLU A 179 -0.71 5.58 -0.46
N THR A 180 -0.97 5.85 0.83
CA THR A 180 -2.31 5.83 1.42
C THR A 180 -3.19 6.92 0.82
N LEU A 181 -4.40 6.57 0.38
CA LEU A 181 -5.33 7.47 -0.31
C LEU A 181 -6.55 7.82 0.56
N PRO A 182 -7.20 8.98 0.34
CA PRO A 182 -8.48 9.29 0.97
C PRO A 182 -9.52 8.18 0.74
N GLY A 183 -10.16 7.73 1.80
CA GLY A 183 -11.12 6.62 1.78
C GLY A 183 -10.53 5.28 2.23
N ASP A 184 -9.20 5.12 2.23
CA ASP A 184 -8.54 3.90 2.72
C ASP A 184 -8.88 3.68 4.21
N LEU A 185 -9.11 2.42 4.57
CA LEU A 185 -9.17 1.94 5.95
C LEU A 185 -7.75 1.65 6.44
N VAL A 186 -7.43 2.21 7.60
CA VAL A 186 -6.10 2.13 8.19
C VAL A 186 -6.20 1.71 9.65
N SER A 187 -5.25 0.89 10.09
CA SER A 187 -4.96 0.72 11.51
C SER A 187 -3.97 1.81 11.92
N VAL A 188 -4.26 2.47 13.04
CA VAL A 188 -3.52 3.62 13.54
C VAL A 188 -3.03 3.29 14.92
N ALA A 189 -1.73 3.43 15.13
CA ALA A 189 -1.09 3.31 16.43
C ALA A 189 -0.42 4.62 16.81
N GLY A 190 -0.26 4.86 18.10
CA GLY A 190 0.34 6.11 18.53
C GLY A 190 0.35 6.32 20.03
N THR A 191 0.53 7.57 20.41
CA THR A 191 0.54 7.97 21.80
C THR A 191 -0.23 9.28 22.00
N ILE A 192 -0.92 9.38 23.13
CA ILE A 192 -1.64 10.56 23.56
C ILE A 192 -1.14 10.98 24.93
N THR A 193 -0.82 12.25 25.09
CA THR A 193 -0.44 12.82 26.39
C THR A 193 -1.57 13.71 26.88
N LEU A 194 -2.08 13.42 28.08
CA LEU A 194 -3.23 14.10 28.67
C LEU A 194 -2.82 14.89 29.91
N ARG A 195 -3.43 16.07 30.06
CA ARG A 195 -3.47 16.84 31.30
C ARG A 195 -4.94 16.91 31.76
N GLY A 196 -5.33 16.04 32.68
CA GLY A 196 -6.76 15.89 32.98
C GLY A 196 -7.51 15.36 31.75
N LYS A 197 -8.41 16.14 31.16
CA LYS A 197 -9.08 15.78 29.88
C LYS A 197 -8.42 16.40 28.65
N ASP A 198 -7.55 17.38 28.85
CA ASP A 198 -6.96 18.15 27.76
C ASP A 198 -5.83 17.36 27.10
N ILE A 199 -5.82 17.33 25.77
CA ILE A 199 -4.74 16.72 24.99
C ILE A 199 -3.58 17.72 24.92
N THR A 200 -2.43 17.35 25.48
CA THR A 200 -1.21 18.17 25.39
C THR A 200 -0.29 17.74 24.25
N ALA A 201 -0.36 16.47 23.85
CA ALA A 201 0.33 15.95 22.67
C ALA A 201 -0.44 14.74 22.11
N LEU A 202 -0.44 14.60 20.79
CA LEU A 202 -1.04 13.48 20.07
C LEU A 202 -0.13 13.14 18.88
N GLU A 203 0.36 11.92 18.86
CA GLU A 203 1.17 11.39 17.76
C GLU A 203 0.51 10.12 17.25
N LEU A 204 0.00 10.16 16.03
CA LEU A 204 -0.65 9.04 15.37
C LEU A 204 0.12 8.67 14.11
N VAL A 205 0.34 7.38 13.90
CA VAL A 205 1.03 6.81 12.74
C VAL A 205 0.23 5.62 12.23
N GLU A 206 0.15 5.47 10.91
CA GLU A 206 -0.35 4.26 10.27
C GLU A 206 0.51 3.05 10.66
N SER A 207 -0.11 2.04 11.26
CA SER A 207 0.52 0.73 11.49
C SER A 207 0.27 -0.22 10.33
N SER A 208 -0.89 -0.11 9.67
CA SER A 208 -1.21 -0.82 8.42
C SER A 208 -2.31 -0.12 7.62
N ASN A 209 -2.32 -0.32 6.30
CA ASN A 209 -3.41 0.07 5.41
C ASN A 209 -4.13 -1.19 4.92
N THR A 210 -5.28 -1.49 5.53
CA THR A 210 -6.02 -2.73 5.26
C THR A 210 -6.73 -2.70 3.90
N THR A 211 -6.96 -1.52 3.34
CA THR A 211 -7.55 -1.35 1.99
C THR A 211 -6.52 -1.47 0.88
N ALA A 212 -5.28 -1.04 1.11
CA ALA A 212 -4.19 -1.15 0.14
C ALA A 212 -3.51 -2.52 0.16
N GLN A 213 -3.64 -3.28 1.25
CA GLN A 213 -3.07 -4.63 1.32
C GLN A 213 -3.80 -5.58 0.35
N PRO A 214 -3.07 -6.28 -0.53
CA PRO A 214 -3.66 -7.24 -1.45
C PRO A 214 -4.30 -8.39 -0.68
N GLN A 215 -5.58 -8.62 -0.93
CA GLN A 215 -6.34 -9.75 -0.42
C GLN A 215 -6.60 -10.75 -1.54
N TYR A 216 -6.42 -12.04 -1.25
CA TYR A 216 -6.54 -13.11 -2.23
C TYR A 216 -7.87 -13.83 -2.06
N PHE A 217 -8.60 -13.97 -3.17
CA PHE A 217 -9.89 -14.66 -3.19
C PHE A 217 -9.92 -15.68 -4.33
N SER A 218 -10.76 -16.70 -4.17
CA SER A 218 -11.08 -17.65 -5.22
C SER A 218 -12.59 -17.70 -5.35
N VAL A 219 -13.08 -17.42 -6.55
CA VAL A 219 -14.51 -17.35 -6.84
C VAL A 219 -14.84 -18.25 -8.02
N THR A 220 -16.07 -18.73 -8.06
CA THR A 220 -16.52 -19.67 -9.07
C THR A 220 -17.64 -19.03 -9.88
N ASN A 221 -17.42 -18.86 -11.19
CA ASN A 221 -18.37 -18.26 -12.11
C ASN A 221 -18.62 -19.15 -13.32
N THR A 222 -19.87 -19.21 -13.76
CA THR A 222 -20.25 -19.83 -15.03
C THR A 222 -20.33 -18.74 -16.09
N LEU A 223 -19.47 -18.80 -17.11
CA LEU A 223 -19.34 -17.75 -18.12
C LEU A 223 -19.38 -18.34 -19.54
N PRO A 224 -20.04 -17.67 -20.49
CA PRO A 224 -20.01 -18.07 -21.89
C PRO A 224 -18.65 -17.74 -22.52
N ILE A 225 -18.14 -18.66 -23.33
CA ILE A 225 -16.94 -18.45 -24.14
C ILE A 225 -17.25 -17.45 -25.27
N ILE A 226 -16.50 -16.33 -25.33
CA ILE A 226 -16.63 -15.33 -26.40
C ILE A 226 -15.58 -15.49 -27.51
N SER A 227 -14.45 -16.12 -27.20
CA SER A 227 -13.37 -16.38 -28.16
C SER A 227 -12.61 -17.65 -27.77
N LEU A 228 -12.13 -18.37 -28.78
CA LEU A 228 -11.27 -19.53 -28.62
C LEU A 228 -9.94 -19.27 -29.31
N GLY A 229 -8.85 -19.54 -28.60
CA GLY A 229 -7.50 -19.49 -29.10
C GLY A 229 -7.22 -20.64 -30.06
N ASN A 230 -6.24 -20.43 -30.94
CA ASN A 230 -5.75 -21.47 -31.85
C ASN A 230 -4.56 -22.25 -31.28
N GLU A 231 -4.06 -21.85 -30.11
CA GLU A 231 -2.98 -22.53 -29.39
C GLU A 231 -3.54 -23.64 -28.50
N LEU A 232 -2.84 -24.76 -28.50
CA LEU A 232 -3.18 -25.99 -27.82
C LEU A 232 -2.06 -26.31 -26.84
N LEU A 233 -2.34 -26.22 -25.55
CA LEU A 233 -1.51 -26.81 -24.52
C LEU A 233 -1.95 -28.27 -24.33
N PHE A 234 -1.01 -29.20 -24.29
CA PHE A 234 -1.33 -30.58 -23.90
C PHE A 234 -0.41 -31.04 -22.79
N GLU A 235 -0.98 -31.80 -21.87
CA GLU A 235 -0.28 -32.38 -20.74
C GLU A 235 -0.60 -33.87 -20.67
N GLY A 236 0.43 -34.69 -20.42
CA GLY A 236 0.26 -36.11 -20.25
C GLY A 236 1.08 -36.67 -19.10
N GLN A 237 0.69 -37.87 -18.67
CA GLN A 237 1.38 -38.61 -17.62
C GLN A 237 1.38 -40.10 -17.94
N THR A 238 2.51 -40.75 -17.68
CA THR A 238 2.70 -42.21 -17.81
C THR A 238 3.45 -42.77 -16.59
N SER A 239 3.11 -43.98 -16.16
CA SER A 239 3.90 -44.74 -15.18
C SER A 239 5.12 -45.45 -15.80
N ASP A 240 5.25 -45.47 -17.13
CA ASP A 240 6.43 -46.01 -17.81
C ASP A 240 7.61 -45.05 -17.68
N THR A 241 8.42 -45.24 -16.63
CA THR A 241 9.62 -44.45 -16.36
C THR A 241 10.76 -44.72 -17.35
N ASN A 242 10.61 -45.68 -18.28
CA ASN A 242 11.59 -45.97 -19.34
C ASN A 242 11.13 -45.50 -20.73
N ILE A 243 10.14 -44.61 -20.79
CA ILE A 243 9.68 -44.02 -22.05
C ILE A 243 10.86 -43.44 -22.85
N ASP A 244 10.94 -43.77 -24.14
CA ASP A 244 11.97 -43.21 -25.02
C ASP A 244 11.61 -41.76 -25.37
N GLN A 245 12.09 -40.83 -24.54
CA GLN A 245 11.82 -39.40 -24.70
C GLN A 245 12.30 -38.85 -26.06
N ASN A 246 13.40 -39.40 -26.60
CA ASN A 246 13.91 -38.97 -27.90
C ASN A 246 12.97 -39.39 -29.02
N TYR A 247 12.43 -40.61 -28.96
CA TYR A 247 11.41 -41.06 -29.91
C TYR A 247 10.21 -40.09 -29.94
N TYR A 248 9.65 -39.74 -28.77
CA TYR A 248 8.51 -38.81 -28.74
C TYR A 248 8.87 -37.40 -29.19
N GLN A 249 10.07 -36.91 -28.87
CA GLN A 249 10.55 -35.61 -29.35
C GLN A 249 10.79 -35.58 -30.87
N ASP A 250 11.21 -36.69 -31.46
CA ASP A 250 11.39 -36.82 -32.91
C ASP A 250 10.04 -36.97 -33.63
N GLU A 251 9.10 -37.76 -33.10
CA GLU A 251 7.78 -37.95 -33.73
C GLU A 251 6.91 -36.70 -33.61
N ILE A 252 6.94 -35.98 -32.48
CA ILE A 252 6.17 -34.74 -32.31
C ILE A 252 6.67 -33.64 -33.28
N ALA A 253 7.97 -33.58 -33.54
CA ALA A 253 8.57 -32.64 -34.48
C ALA A 253 8.15 -32.90 -35.94
N LYS A 254 7.73 -34.13 -36.28
CA LYS A 254 7.14 -34.43 -37.59
C LYS A 254 5.71 -33.91 -37.73
N ILE A 255 5.00 -33.72 -36.62
CA ILE A 255 3.68 -33.10 -36.60
C ILE A 255 3.84 -31.59 -36.78
N ASP A 256 4.69 -30.97 -35.96
CA ASP A 256 5.07 -29.57 -36.08
C ASP A 256 6.45 -29.36 -35.43
N GLU A 257 7.41 -28.90 -36.23
CA GLU A 257 8.81 -28.70 -35.82
C GLU A 257 8.97 -27.66 -34.70
N SER A 258 7.95 -26.84 -34.44
CA SER A 258 7.96 -25.86 -33.35
C SER A 258 7.58 -26.46 -31.98
N ILE A 259 7.01 -27.67 -31.93
CA ILE A 259 6.59 -28.30 -30.68
C ILE A 259 7.84 -28.76 -29.90
N GLN A 260 7.97 -28.26 -28.67
CA GLN A 260 8.94 -28.75 -27.70
C GLN A 260 8.22 -29.52 -26.59
N LEU A 261 8.71 -30.72 -26.27
CA LEU A 261 8.21 -31.49 -25.15
C LEU A 261 9.11 -31.28 -23.94
N PHE A 262 8.49 -31.05 -22.79
CA PHE A 262 9.17 -30.96 -21.52
C PHE A 262 8.80 -32.17 -20.67
N PHE A 263 9.76 -33.06 -20.44
CA PHE A 263 9.58 -34.24 -19.59
C PHE A 263 10.06 -33.95 -18.17
N VAL A 264 9.21 -34.23 -17.19
CA VAL A 264 9.51 -34.08 -15.76
C VAL A 264 9.34 -35.44 -15.10
N PRO A 265 10.44 -36.14 -14.75
CA PRO A 265 10.36 -37.38 -14.02
C PRO A 265 9.91 -37.14 -12.56
N ASP A 266 9.08 -38.03 -12.06
CA ASP A 266 8.60 -38.14 -10.68
C ASP A 266 8.88 -39.57 -10.15
N GLU A 267 8.69 -39.84 -8.86
CA GLU A 267 9.10 -41.09 -8.21
C GLU A 267 8.65 -42.36 -8.97
N ASN A 268 7.45 -42.33 -9.54
CA ASN A 268 6.86 -43.48 -10.26
C ASN A 268 6.22 -43.11 -11.60
N THR A 269 6.37 -41.87 -12.06
CA THR A 269 5.72 -41.40 -13.29
C THR A 269 6.60 -40.44 -14.05
N ILE A 270 6.30 -40.23 -15.33
CA ILE A 270 6.84 -39.14 -16.13
C ILE A 270 5.66 -38.27 -16.56
N ARG A 271 5.73 -36.99 -16.20
CA ARG A 271 4.82 -35.96 -16.72
C ARG A 271 5.46 -35.30 -17.93
N PHE A 272 4.65 -34.95 -18.91
CA PHE A 272 5.12 -34.15 -20.03
C PHE A 272 4.11 -33.09 -20.44
N ALA A 273 4.61 -32.00 -20.99
CA ALA A 273 3.79 -30.93 -21.54
C ALA A 273 4.38 -30.41 -22.86
N GLY A 274 3.53 -29.90 -23.73
CA GLY A 274 3.92 -29.24 -24.97
C GLY A 274 2.84 -28.28 -25.45
N GLN A 275 3.24 -27.39 -26.35
CA GLN A 275 2.35 -26.43 -27.00
C GLN A 275 2.33 -26.68 -28.51
N SER A 276 1.14 -26.60 -29.12
CA SER A 276 0.93 -26.76 -30.56
C SER A 276 -0.25 -25.90 -31.01
N LYS A 277 -0.72 -26.12 -32.24
CA LYS A 277 -1.98 -25.58 -32.73
C LYS A 277 -3.11 -26.59 -32.53
N VAL A 278 -4.33 -26.09 -32.37
CA VAL A 278 -5.54 -26.92 -32.23
C VAL A 278 -5.70 -27.89 -33.39
N GLU A 279 -5.35 -27.51 -34.63
CA GLU A 279 -5.43 -28.38 -35.81
C GLU A 279 -4.57 -29.66 -35.74
N ASN A 280 -3.58 -29.69 -34.84
CA ASN A 280 -2.70 -30.84 -34.63
C ASN A 280 -3.22 -31.81 -33.55
N SER A 281 -4.33 -31.52 -32.87
CA SER A 281 -4.81 -32.29 -31.71
C SER A 281 -4.97 -33.78 -31.99
N ASP A 282 -5.54 -34.15 -33.14
CA ASP A 282 -5.77 -35.56 -33.51
C ASP A 282 -4.45 -36.31 -33.75
N ALA A 283 -3.47 -35.65 -34.38
CA ALA A 283 -2.15 -36.25 -34.61
C ALA A 283 -1.41 -36.48 -33.29
N ILE A 284 -1.48 -35.51 -32.36
CA ILE A 284 -0.88 -35.60 -31.03
C ILE A 284 -1.58 -36.70 -30.19
N LEU A 285 -2.91 -36.74 -30.20
CA LEU A 285 -3.68 -37.78 -29.51
C LEU A 285 -3.31 -39.18 -30.00
N ASN A 286 -3.14 -39.35 -31.32
CA ASN A 286 -2.73 -40.62 -31.89
C ASN A 286 -1.30 -41.02 -31.49
N LEU A 287 -0.35 -40.07 -31.51
CA LEU A 287 1.03 -40.30 -31.09
C LEU A 287 1.12 -40.76 -29.62
N PHE A 288 0.34 -40.14 -28.74
CA PHE A 288 0.32 -40.45 -27.30
C PHE A 288 -0.81 -41.40 -26.90
N SER A 289 -1.41 -42.13 -27.84
CA SER A 289 -2.54 -43.03 -27.58
C SER A 289 -2.26 -44.15 -26.57
N SER A 290 -0.98 -44.51 -26.37
CA SER A 290 -0.53 -45.48 -25.38
C SER A 290 -0.23 -44.90 -23.99
N ILE A 291 -0.31 -43.58 -23.81
CA ILE A 291 -0.08 -42.89 -22.54
C ILE A 291 -1.33 -42.98 -21.67
N GLU A 292 -1.13 -43.15 -20.35
CA GLU A 292 -2.21 -43.39 -19.39
C GLU A 292 -3.19 -42.22 -19.30
N SER A 293 -2.69 -40.99 -19.37
CA SER A 293 -3.52 -39.79 -19.39
C SER A 293 -2.92 -38.73 -20.30
N LEU A 294 -3.79 -38.12 -21.10
CA LEU A 294 -3.48 -36.99 -21.97
C LEU A 294 -4.67 -36.03 -21.91
N SER A 295 -4.40 -34.77 -21.58
CA SER A 295 -5.38 -33.69 -21.56
C SER A 295 -4.96 -32.60 -22.52
N PHE A 296 -5.94 -32.00 -23.18
CA PHE A 296 -5.76 -30.89 -24.09
C PHE A 296 -6.49 -29.69 -23.55
N PHE A 297 -5.82 -28.55 -23.59
CA PHE A 297 -6.32 -27.26 -23.19
C PHE A 297 -6.09 -26.26 -24.31
N GLN A 298 -7.02 -25.34 -24.48
CA GLN A 298 -6.88 -24.20 -25.39
C GLN A 298 -7.20 -22.92 -24.62
N ASP A 299 -6.60 -21.81 -25.03
CA ASP A 299 -6.95 -20.53 -24.47
C ASP A 299 -8.39 -20.16 -24.88
N ALA A 300 -9.12 -19.53 -23.97
CA ALA A 300 -10.44 -18.99 -24.21
C ALA A 300 -10.56 -17.61 -23.56
N GLU A 301 -11.35 -16.73 -24.18
CA GLU A 301 -11.72 -15.45 -23.60
C GLU A 301 -13.19 -15.48 -23.17
N PHE A 302 -13.48 -14.78 -22.08
CA PHE A 302 -14.80 -14.63 -21.47
C PHE A 302 -15.08 -13.16 -21.23
N GLU A 303 -16.35 -12.74 -21.35
CA GLU A 303 -16.76 -11.40 -20.93
C GLU A 303 -17.06 -11.40 -19.43
N LEU A 304 -16.29 -10.63 -18.67
CA LEU A 304 -16.47 -10.47 -17.23
C LEU A 304 -15.97 -9.09 -16.82
N SER A 305 -16.87 -8.25 -16.33
CA SER A 305 -16.53 -6.90 -15.84
C SER A 305 -16.59 -6.77 -14.33
N ASN A 306 -17.39 -7.63 -13.68
CA ASN A 306 -17.59 -7.61 -12.23
C ASN A 306 -17.65 -9.05 -11.71
N VAL A 307 -17.24 -9.22 -10.47
CA VAL A 307 -17.25 -10.51 -9.79
C VAL A 307 -17.81 -10.37 -8.39
N PHE A 308 -18.72 -11.26 -8.00
CA PHE A 308 -19.28 -11.27 -6.66
C PHE A 308 -18.36 -12.07 -5.74
N VAL A 309 -17.82 -11.42 -4.71
CA VAL A 309 -16.94 -12.03 -3.70
C VAL A 309 -17.77 -12.28 -2.46
N SER A 310 -18.14 -13.55 -2.24
CA SER A 310 -19.10 -13.94 -1.20
C SER A 310 -18.63 -13.60 0.22
N GLU A 311 -17.33 -13.66 0.45
CA GLU A 311 -16.65 -13.36 1.71
C GLU A 311 -16.73 -11.88 2.08
N LEU A 312 -16.86 -11.01 1.07
CA LEU A 312 -17.02 -9.57 1.24
C LEU A 312 -18.48 -9.11 1.09
N ASP A 313 -19.38 -10.00 0.66
CA ASP A 313 -20.76 -9.70 0.29
C ASP A 313 -20.86 -8.49 -0.68
N LYS A 314 -20.00 -8.49 -1.71
CA LYS A 314 -19.80 -7.34 -2.58
C LYS A 314 -19.48 -7.73 -4.03
N GLU A 315 -20.01 -6.97 -4.98
CA GLU A 315 -19.56 -6.98 -6.37
C GLU A 315 -18.32 -6.10 -6.53
N ILE A 316 -17.26 -6.67 -7.11
CA ILE A 316 -15.97 -6.02 -7.32
C ILE A 316 -15.73 -5.88 -8.81
N GLN A 317 -15.36 -4.67 -9.23
CA GLN A 317 -15.02 -4.39 -10.62
C GLN A 317 -13.64 -4.97 -10.94
N LEU A 318 -13.54 -5.65 -12.08
CA LEU A 318 -12.26 -6.12 -12.61
C LEU A 318 -11.51 -4.99 -13.33
N ASP A 319 -10.19 -5.05 -13.36
CA ASP A 319 -9.33 -4.13 -14.12
C ASP A 319 -9.43 -4.30 -15.65
N SER A 320 -9.97 -5.44 -16.10
CA SER A 320 -10.35 -5.73 -17.49
C SER A 320 -11.82 -6.13 -17.61
N ASN A 321 -12.40 -5.97 -18.80
CA ASN A 321 -13.76 -6.49 -19.10
C ASN A 321 -13.72 -7.91 -19.72
N THR A 322 -12.52 -8.47 -19.87
CA THR A 322 -12.28 -9.76 -20.50
C THR A 322 -11.37 -10.60 -19.62
N LEU A 323 -11.70 -11.86 -19.51
CA LEU A 323 -10.95 -12.86 -18.75
C LEU A 323 -10.37 -13.88 -19.74
N SER A 324 -9.08 -14.17 -19.64
CA SER A 324 -8.45 -15.29 -20.36
C SER A 324 -8.32 -16.48 -19.41
N ALA A 325 -8.71 -17.67 -19.87
CA ALA A 325 -8.55 -18.92 -19.13
C ALA A 325 -8.18 -20.05 -20.09
N GLN A 326 -7.63 -21.14 -19.53
CA GLN A 326 -7.47 -22.38 -20.27
C GLN A 326 -8.70 -23.27 -20.05
N VAL A 327 -9.29 -23.71 -21.15
CA VAL A 327 -10.42 -24.65 -21.15
C VAL A 327 -10.05 -25.93 -21.89
N ARG A 328 -10.72 -27.04 -21.57
CA ARG A 328 -10.54 -28.31 -22.24
C ARG A 328 -10.86 -28.20 -23.72
N LEU A 329 -10.12 -28.93 -24.55
CA LEU A 329 -10.44 -29.01 -25.96
C LEU A 329 -11.84 -29.61 -26.18
N GLY A 330 -12.62 -29.00 -27.07
CA GLY A 330 -13.94 -29.50 -27.48
C GLY A 330 -15.10 -28.55 -27.20
N HIS A 331 -14.87 -27.46 -26.47
CA HIS A 331 -15.90 -26.42 -26.27
C HIS A 331 -16.21 -25.63 -27.55
N ALA A 332 -17.43 -25.07 -27.60
CA ALA A 332 -17.88 -24.15 -28.65
C ALA A 332 -18.01 -22.70 -28.13
N LEU A 333 -18.08 -21.75 -29.07
CA LEU A 333 -18.49 -20.37 -28.74
C LEU A 333 -19.89 -20.36 -28.11
N ASP A 334 -20.13 -19.42 -27.20
CA ASP A 334 -21.33 -19.28 -26.39
C ASP A 334 -21.61 -20.45 -25.40
N GLU A 335 -20.74 -21.46 -25.34
CA GLU A 335 -20.83 -22.51 -24.33
C GLU A 335 -20.45 -21.96 -22.96
N GLU A 336 -21.29 -22.24 -21.96
CA GLU A 336 -21.06 -21.84 -20.58
C GLU A 336 -20.09 -22.80 -19.89
N VAL A 337 -18.97 -22.27 -19.41
CA VAL A 337 -17.95 -23.03 -18.67
C VAL A 337 -17.87 -22.53 -17.24
N ASN A 338 -17.70 -23.47 -16.31
CA ASN A 338 -17.52 -23.16 -14.90
C ASN A 338 -16.03 -22.91 -14.62
N LEU A 339 -15.68 -21.67 -14.29
CA LEU A 339 -14.32 -21.24 -14.02
C LEU A 339 -14.11 -21.00 -12.53
N SER A 340 -12.99 -21.50 -12.01
CA SER A 340 -12.38 -21.01 -10.77
C SER A 340 -11.45 -19.85 -11.08
N ILE A 341 -11.77 -18.68 -10.56
CA ILE A 341 -11.06 -17.42 -10.80
C ILE A 341 -10.36 -17.01 -9.51
N ASN A 342 -9.02 -16.98 -9.55
CA ASN A 342 -8.20 -16.49 -8.48
C ASN A 342 -7.94 -15.00 -8.67
N LEU A 343 -8.31 -14.21 -7.67
CA LEU A 343 -8.30 -12.76 -7.68
C LEU A 343 -7.34 -12.22 -6.63
N VAL A 344 -6.70 -11.09 -6.94
CA VAL A 344 -6.11 -10.21 -5.95
C VAL A 344 -6.89 -8.91 -5.92
N ILE A 345 -7.34 -8.51 -4.73
CA ILE A 345 -8.16 -7.31 -4.53
C ILE A 345 -7.38 -6.31 -3.70
N ALA A 346 -7.24 -5.10 -4.22
CA ALA A 346 -6.73 -3.95 -3.49
C ALA A 346 -7.58 -2.73 -3.87
N ARG A 347 -8.00 -1.92 -2.89
CA ARG A 347 -8.83 -0.72 -3.10
C ARG A 347 -10.10 -0.96 -3.94
N ASP A 348 -10.82 -2.05 -3.66
CA ASP A 348 -12.02 -2.45 -4.42
C ASP A 348 -11.80 -2.66 -5.93
N VAL A 349 -10.53 -2.80 -6.36
CA VAL A 349 -10.18 -3.21 -7.72
C VAL A 349 -9.64 -4.63 -7.63
N ALA A 350 -10.24 -5.53 -8.41
CA ALA A 350 -9.78 -6.89 -8.52
C ALA A 350 -8.94 -7.06 -9.80
N SER A 351 -7.74 -7.58 -9.65
CA SER A 351 -6.94 -8.10 -10.76
C SER A 351 -7.06 -9.62 -10.77
N VAL A 352 -7.28 -10.18 -11.95
CA VAL A 352 -7.30 -11.62 -12.13
C VAL A 352 -5.87 -12.15 -12.14
N MET A 353 -5.55 -13.06 -11.23
CA MET A 353 -4.26 -13.76 -11.24
C MET A 353 -4.28 -14.97 -12.15
N GLN A 354 -5.38 -15.73 -12.12
CA GLN A 354 -5.54 -16.96 -12.88
C GLN A 354 -7.02 -17.31 -12.99
N ALA A 355 -7.44 -17.86 -14.12
CA ALA A 355 -8.70 -18.58 -14.23
C ALA A 355 -8.47 -19.95 -14.86
N ILE A 356 -9.13 -20.95 -14.30
CA ILE A 356 -9.03 -22.35 -14.73
C ILE A 356 -10.44 -22.93 -14.78
N GLU A 357 -10.74 -23.70 -15.82
CA GLU A 357 -11.93 -24.55 -15.84
C GLU A 357 -11.89 -25.59 -14.70
N ASN A 358 -13.04 -25.78 -14.04
CA ASN A 358 -13.22 -26.76 -12.96
C ASN A 358 -13.36 -28.21 -13.44
#